data_AF-A0A524DJ78-F1
#
_entry.id   AF-A0A524DJ78-F1
#
_cell.length_a   1.000
_cell.length_b   1.000
_cell.length_c   1.000
_cell.angle_alpha   90.00
_cell.angle_beta   90.00
_cell.angle_gamma   90.00
#
_symmetry.space_group_name_H-M   'P 1'
#
loop_
_entity.id
_entity.type
_entity.pdbx_description
1 polymer ?
#
loop_
_entity_poly.entity_id
_entity_poly.type
_entity_poly.pdbx_seq_one_letter_code
_entity_poly.pdbx_strand_id
1 'polypeptide(L)'
;MSGPKIKEVLQEKGSISDELDFALVNFLIKNRGIGFTPCKPQLVKLEDGREAIKVSIDNTFVNKENQLMGLGIVGKIYVDPETLNILYATSKEEIEENIKKLEDRGFEPQPRPKGKY
;
A
#
# COMPACT_ATOMS: atom_id res chain seq x y z
N MET A 1 7.88 -13.75 4.02
CA MET A 1 8.78 -13.17 5.05
C MET A 1 7.97 -12.18 5.85
N SER A 2 7.96 -12.25 7.17
CA SER A 2 7.23 -11.28 7.99
C SER A 2 7.87 -9.90 7.83
N GLY A 3 7.09 -8.92 7.38
CA GLY A 3 7.60 -7.55 7.16
C GLY A 3 8.10 -6.88 8.45
N PRO A 4 8.72 -5.68 8.33
CA PRO A 4 9.23 -4.93 9.47
C PRO A 4 8.19 -4.74 10.57
N LYS A 5 8.61 -4.91 11.83
CA LYS A 5 7.78 -4.67 13.01
C LYS A 5 7.85 -3.20 13.39
N ILE A 6 6.67 -2.63 13.65
CA ILE A 6 6.51 -1.23 14.04
C ILE A 6 6.57 -1.16 15.56
N LYS A 7 7.49 -0.37 16.08
CA LYS A 7 7.59 -0.05 17.50
C LYS A 7 6.60 1.04 17.88
N GLU A 8 6.50 2.08 17.05
CA GLU A 8 5.67 3.26 17.32
C GLU A 8 5.21 3.90 16.01
N VAL A 9 4.01 4.48 16.00
CA VAL A 9 3.54 5.32 14.89
C VAL A 9 3.84 6.77 15.26
N LEU A 10 4.79 7.38 14.55
CA LEU A 10 5.19 8.77 14.77
C LEU A 10 4.18 9.75 14.19
N GLN A 11 3.59 9.40 13.03
CA GLN A 11 2.56 10.19 12.38
C GLN A 11 1.55 9.29 11.67
N GLU A 12 0.29 9.35 12.10
CA GLU A 12 -0.77 8.46 11.60
C GLU A 12 -1.29 8.83 10.21
N LYS A 13 -1.26 10.12 9.87
CA LYS A 13 -1.75 10.67 8.61
C LYS A 13 -0.72 11.64 8.05
N GLY A 14 -0.41 11.47 6.77
CA GLY A 14 0.38 12.41 6.02
C GLY A 14 0.02 12.34 4.54
N SER A 15 0.77 13.10 3.76
CA SER A 15 0.86 12.96 2.31
C SER A 15 2.31 12.72 1.98
N ILE A 16 2.56 11.90 0.97
CA ILE A 16 3.87 11.78 0.35
C ILE A 16 3.95 12.74 -0.83
N SER A 17 5.15 13.05 -1.32
CA SER A 17 5.30 13.85 -2.53
C SER A 17 4.70 13.12 -3.73
N ASP A 18 4.20 13.88 -4.71
CA ASP A 18 3.66 13.32 -5.96
C ASP A 18 4.70 12.45 -6.70
N GLU A 19 5.98 12.81 -6.59
CA GLU A 19 7.09 12.04 -7.16
C GLU A 19 7.23 10.67 -6.48
N LEU A 20 7.15 10.62 -5.15
CA LEU A 20 7.22 9.36 -4.42
C LEU A 20 5.97 8.51 -4.67
N ASP A 21 4.79 9.12 -4.71
CA ASP A 21 3.55 8.41 -5.06
C ASP A 21 3.64 7.79 -6.45
N PHE A 22 4.07 8.57 -7.45
CA PHE A 22 4.29 8.10 -8.81
C PHE A 22 5.34 6.97 -8.88
N ALA A 23 6.44 7.08 -8.13
CA ALA A 23 7.46 6.04 -8.06
C ALA A 23 6.90 4.74 -7.45
N LEU A 24 6.08 4.83 -6.40
CA LEU A 24 5.46 3.67 -5.76
C LEU A 24 4.42 3.00 -6.66
N VAL A 25 3.60 3.78 -7.36
CA VAL A 25 2.66 3.26 -8.37
C VAL A 25 3.42 2.51 -9.46
N ASN A 26 4.47 3.10 -10.01
CA ASN A 26 5.28 2.44 -11.04
C ASN A 26 5.98 1.19 -10.53
N PHE A 27 6.47 1.21 -9.30
CA PHE A 27 7.05 0.04 -8.66
C PHE A 27 6.03 -1.10 -8.56
N LEU A 28 4.80 -0.81 -8.10
CA LEU A 28 3.72 -1.81 -8.02
C LEU A 28 3.36 -2.36 -9.38
N ILE A 29 3.18 -1.50 -10.39
CA ILE A 29 2.85 -1.94 -11.77
C ILE A 29 3.93 -2.88 -12.30
N LYS A 30 5.21 -2.54 -12.14
CA LYS A 30 6.33 -3.34 -12.66
C LYS A 30 6.54 -4.65 -11.91
N ASN A 31 6.34 -4.66 -10.59
CA ASN A 31 6.76 -5.79 -9.75
C ASN A 31 5.61 -6.62 -9.18
N ARG A 32 4.37 -6.12 -9.21
CA ARG A 32 3.17 -6.79 -8.65
C ARG A 32 2.06 -6.90 -9.69
N GLY A 33 1.98 -5.96 -10.62
CA GLY A 33 0.98 -5.89 -11.68
C GLY A 33 0.04 -4.70 -11.51
N ILE A 34 -0.94 -4.61 -12.41
CA ILE A 34 -2.00 -3.59 -12.33
C ILE A 34 -3.02 -3.92 -11.24
N GLY A 35 -3.81 -2.93 -10.85
CA GLY A 35 -4.89 -3.10 -9.87
C GLY A 35 -4.44 -2.96 -8.42
N PHE A 36 -3.34 -2.24 -8.19
CA PHE A 36 -2.85 -1.93 -6.87
C PHE A 36 -2.57 -0.44 -6.75
N THR A 37 -2.97 0.15 -5.62
CA THR A 37 -2.79 1.57 -5.37
C THR A 37 -2.14 1.79 -4.00
N PRO A 38 -1.02 2.55 -3.93
CA PRO A 38 -0.45 2.96 -2.66
C PRO A 38 -1.41 3.94 -1.96
N CYS A 39 -1.62 3.77 -0.66
CA CYS A 39 -2.50 4.65 0.11
C CYS A 39 -2.11 4.69 1.60
N LYS A 40 -2.73 5.62 2.34
CA LYS A 40 -2.58 5.76 3.80
C LYS A 40 -1.10 5.79 4.24
N PRO A 41 -0.31 6.77 3.75
CA PRO A 41 1.07 6.91 4.19
C PRO A 41 1.12 7.30 5.68
N GLN A 42 2.04 6.68 6.41
CA GLN A 42 2.25 6.89 7.85
C GLN A 42 3.76 6.93 8.12
N LEU A 43 4.21 7.83 9.00
CA LEU A 43 5.58 7.79 9.51
C LEU A 43 5.61 6.87 10.72
N VAL A 44 6.47 5.86 10.70
CA VAL A 44 6.59 4.86 11.77
C VAL A 44 8.03 4.67 12.19
N LYS A 45 8.23 4.31 13.45
CA LYS A 45 9.50 3.85 13.98
C LYS A 45 9.51 2.33 14.04
N LEU A 46 10.53 1.72 13.44
CA LEU A 46 10.73 0.28 13.43
C LEU A 46 11.40 -0.20 14.73
N GLU A 47 11.30 -1.49 15.04
CA GLU A 47 11.92 -2.07 16.25
C GLU A 47 13.45 -1.91 16.29
N ASP A 48 14.10 -1.87 15.12
CA ASP A 48 15.54 -1.64 14.99
C ASP A 48 15.96 -0.17 15.18
N GLY A 49 14.99 0.71 15.47
CA GLY A 49 15.20 2.13 15.74
C GLY A 49 15.14 3.03 14.50
N ARG A 50 15.09 2.47 13.28
CA ARG A 50 14.96 3.25 12.04
C ARG A 50 13.57 3.83 11.88
N GLU A 51 13.48 4.98 11.22
CA GLU A 51 12.20 5.54 10.76
C GLU A 51 11.89 5.05 9.36
N ALA A 52 10.60 4.85 9.07
CA ALA A 52 10.12 4.41 7.77
C ALA A 52 8.78 5.06 7.44
N ILE A 53 8.59 5.39 6.17
CA ILE A 53 7.28 5.72 5.62
C ILE A 53 6.59 4.40 5.28
N LYS A 54 5.57 4.05 6.04
CA LYS A 54 4.70 2.92 5.77
C LYS A 54 3.58 3.35 4.85
N VAL A 55 3.47 2.69 3.71
CA VAL A 55 2.39 2.87 2.75
C VAL A 55 1.61 1.56 2.63
N SER A 56 0.29 1.63 2.62
CA SER A 56 -0.58 0.47 2.43
C SER A 56 -0.84 0.24 0.95
N ILE A 57 -1.03 -1.01 0.53
CA ILE A 57 -1.39 -1.39 -0.84
C ILE A 57 -2.86 -1.78 -0.83
N ASP A 58 -3.70 -1.02 -1.52
CA ASP A 58 -5.12 -1.33 -1.74
C ASP A 58 -5.26 -2.09 -3.07
N ASN A 59 -6.03 -3.17 -3.09
CA ASN A 59 -6.45 -3.81 -4.35
C ASN A 59 -7.57 -2.97 -4.95
N THR A 60 -7.36 -2.45 -6.15
CA THR A 60 -8.27 -1.56 -6.85
C THR A 60 -8.51 -2.01 -8.29
N PHE A 61 -9.70 -1.71 -8.82
CA PHE A 61 -10.03 -1.96 -10.22
C PHE A 61 -11.11 -0.99 -10.70
N VAL A 62 -11.26 -0.84 -12.01
CA VAL A 62 -12.33 -0.04 -12.61
C VAL A 62 -13.51 -0.94 -12.95
N ASN A 63 -14.70 -0.62 -12.45
CA ASN A 63 -15.92 -1.37 -12.77
C ASN A 63 -16.49 -0.98 -14.14
N LYS A 64 -17.59 -1.64 -14.55
CA LYS A 64 -18.28 -1.35 -15.83
C LYS A 64 -18.83 0.07 -15.95
N GLU A 65 -19.02 0.75 -14.83
CA GLU A 65 -19.54 2.12 -14.75
C GLU A 65 -18.40 3.16 -14.71
N ASN A 66 -17.17 2.74 -14.99
CA ASN A 66 -15.98 3.59 -14.97
C ASN A 66 -15.72 4.23 -13.58
N GLN A 67 -16.07 3.49 -12.53
CA GLN A 67 -15.84 3.85 -11.13
C GLN A 67 -14.66 3.03 -10.57
N LEU A 68 -13.77 3.72 -9.86
CA LEU A 68 -12.67 3.07 -9.14
C LEU A 68 -13.24 2.38 -7.91
N MET A 69 -13.08 1.07 -7.85
CA MET A 69 -13.47 0.21 -6.75
C MET A 69 -12.21 -0.24 -6.00
N GLY A 70 -12.35 -0.54 -4.71
CA GLY A 70 -11.29 -1.10 -3.88
C GLY A 70 -11.79 -2.24 -3.01
N LEU A 71 -11.13 -3.40 -3.07
CA LEU A 71 -11.45 -4.57 -2.24
C LEU A 71 -10.94 -4.41 -0.81
N GLY A 72 -9.81 -3.71 -0.63
CA GLY A 72 -9.20 -3.49 0.68
C GLY A 72 -7.68 -3.62 0.66
N ILE A 73 -7.09 -3.39 1.83
CA ILE A 73 -5.64 -3.42 2.02
C ILE A 73 -5.13 -4.85 1.97
N VAL A 74 -4.28 -5.14 1.01
CA VAL A 74 -3.73 -6.48 0.71
C VAL A 74 -2.21 -6.56 0.95
N GLY A 75 -1.57 -5.43 1.23
CA GLY A 75 -0.14 -5.39 1.49
C GLY A 75 0.33 -4.05 2.04
N LYS A 76 1.64 -3.95 2.24
CA LYS A 76 2.35 -2.78 2.75
C LYS A 76 3.72 -2.63 2.06
N ILE A 77 4.17 -1.39 1.97
CA ILE A 77 5.50 -0.97 1.55
C ILE A 77 6.10 -0.14 2.69
N TYR A 78 7.37 -0.33 2.98
CA TYR A 78 8.14 0.53 3.88
C TYR A 78 9.25 1.18 3.07
N VAL A 79 9.32 2.50 3.15
CA VAL A 79 10.28 3.33 2.44
C VAL A 79 11.13 4.06 3.48
N ASP A 80 12.42 4.15 3.23
CA ASP A 80 13.34 4.96 4.03
C ASP A 80 13.05 6.45 3.75
N PRO A 81 12.74 7.28 4.76
CA PRO A 81 12.30 8.65 4.56
C PRO A 81 13.41 9.57 4.02
N GLU A 82 14.69 9.23 4.25
CA GLU A 82 15.83 10.05 3.85
C GLU A 82 16.31 9.70 2.44
N THR A 83 16.42 8.40 2.14
CA THR A 83 16.97 7.89 0.87
C THR A 83 15.90 7.54 -0.16
N LEU A 84 14.63 7.50 0.25
CA LEU A 84 13.48 7.05 -0.55
C LEU A 84 13.59 5.60 -1.07
N ASN A 85 14.51 4.82 -0.51
CA ASN A 85 14.70 3.42 -0.87
C ASN A 85 13.60 2.54 -0.26
N ILE A 86 13.16 1.54 -1.00
CA ILE A 86 12.20 0.55 -0.50
C ILE A 86 12.94 -0.39 0.46
N LEU A 87 12.61 -0.30 1.75
CA LEU A 87 13.11 -1.18 2.80
C LEU A 87 12.41 -2.55 2.77
N TYR A 88 11.12 -2.55 2.43
CA TYR A 88 10.32 -3.75 2.32
C TYR A 88 9.11 -3.49 1.42
N ALA A 89 8.73 -4.49 0.62
CA ALA A 89 7.44 -4.52 -0.05
C ALA A 89 6.85 -5.92 0.11
N THR A 90 5.55 -5.98 0.42
CA THR A 90 4.83 -7.27 0.49
C THR A 90 5.02 -8.03 -0.82
N SER A 91 5.28 -9.33 -0.72
CA SER A 91 5.52 -10.19 -1.88
C SER A 91 4.27 -10.31 -2.75
N LYS A 92 4.44 -10.73 -4.01
CA LYS A 92 3.30 -10.89 -4.91
C LYS A 92 2.40 -12.03 -4.44
N GLU A 93 3.01 -13.13 -4.03
CA GLU A 93 2.35 -14.32 -3.52
C GLU A 93 1.51 -14.00 -2.29
N GLU A 94 2.05 -13.23 -1.34
CA GLU A 94 1.33 -12.81 -0.15
C GLU A 94 0.19 -11.83 -0.45
N ILE A 95 0.35 -10.95 -1.44
CA ILE A 95 -0.75 -10.09 -1.92
C ILE A 95 -1.88 -10.95 -2.49
N GLU A 96 -1.59 -11.92 -3.34
CA GLU A 96 -2.59 -12.82 -3.93
C GLU A 96 -3.32 -13.65 -2.86
N GLU A 97 -2.60 -14.16 -1.87
CA GLU A 97 -3.20 -14.84 -0.71
C GLU A 97 -4.12 -13.91 0.09
N ASN A 98 -3.71 -12.66 0.32
CA ASN A 98 -4.51 -11.70 1.07
C ASN A 98 -5.78 -11.30 0.30
N ILE A 99 -5.72 -11.22 -1.03
CA ILE A 99 -6.90 -11.00 -1.88
C ILE A 99 -7.89 -12.14 -1.70
N LYS A 100 -7.45 -13.40 -1.86
CA LYS A 100 -8.31 -14.57 -1.66
C LYS A 100 -8.95 -14.59 -0.28
N LYS A 101 -8.20 -14.26 0.77
CA LYS A 101 -8.74 -14.16 2.14
C LYS A 101 -9.82 -13.08 2.28
N LEU A 102 -9.74 -11.97 1.54
CA LEU A 102 -10.78 -10.94 1.54
C LEU A 102 -12.03 -11.42 0.79
N GLU A 103 -11.84 -12.06 -0.37
CA GLU A 103 -12.92 -12.63 -1.18
C GLU A 103 -13.67 -13.74 -0.42
N ASP A 104 -12.95 -14.69 0.19
CA ASP A 104 -13.52 -15.81 0.97
C ASP A 104 -14.31 -15.32 2.20
N ARG A 105 -13.95 -14.16 2.74
CA ARG A 105 -14.67 -13.51 3.85
C ARG A 105 -15.90 -12.72 3.39
N GLY A 106 -16.16 -12.66 2.09
CA GLY A 106 -17.28 -11.93 1.52
C GLY A 106 -17.12 -10.41 1.56
N PHE A 107 -15.88 -9.90 1.56
CA PHE A 107 -15.68 -8.46 1.40
C PHE A 107 -16.07 -8.05 -0.02
N GLU A 108 -17.05 -7.16 -0.11
CA GLU A 108 -17.44 -6.57 -1.39
C GLU A 108 -16.58 -5.33 -1.70
N PRO A 109 -16.11 -5.17 -2.95
CA PRO A 109 -15.41 -3.97 -3.36
C PRO A 109 -16.24 -2.71 -3.12
N GLN A 110 -15.60 -1.69 -2.53
CA GLN A 110 -16.24 -0.42 -2.23
C GLN A 110 -15.76 0.69 -3.18
N PRO A 111 -16.62 1.66 -3.51
CA PRO A 111 -16.22 2.79 -4.34
C PRO A 111 -15.14 3.62 -3.64
N ARG A 112 -14.10 4.00 -4.40
CA ARG A 112 -13.05 4.93 -3.97
C ARG A 112 -13.33 6.33 -4.54
N PRO A 113 -13.09 7.40 -3.78
CA PRO A 113 -13.29 8.76 -4.27
C PRO A 113 -12.36 9.03 -5.46
N LYS A 114 -12.90 9.61 -6.53
CA LYS A 114 -12.09 10.17 -7.62
C LYS A 114 -11.42 11.45 -7.10
N GLY A 115 -10.10 11.47 -6.97
CA GLY A 115 -9.33 12.72 -6.83
C GLY A 115 -9.00 13.21 -5.42
N LYS A 116 -8.67 12.34 -4.46
CA LYS A 116 -7.86 12.74 -3.30
C LYS A 116 -6.72 11.75 -3.09
N TYR A 117 -5.68 11.93 -3.89
CA TYR A 117 -4.32 11.47 -3.62
C TYR A 117 -3.51 12.73 -3.33
#